data_AF-A0A539DRQ8-F1
#
_entry.id   AF-A0A539DRQ8-F1
#
_cell.length_a   1.000
_cell.length_b   1.000
_cell.length_c   1.000
_cell.angle_alpha   90.00
_cell.angle_beta   90.00
_cell.angle_gamma   90.00
#
_symmetry.space_group_name_H-M   'P 1'
#
loop_
_entity.id
_entity.type
_entity.pdbx_description
1 polymer ?
#
loop_
_entity_poly.entity_id
_entity_poly.type
_entity_poly.pdbx_seq_one_letter_code
_entity_poly.pdbx_strand_id
1 'polypeptide(L)'
;MDDILHKVHEAGLTLKAGCGIGYEFSTLRPRGAYVSGAGAYTSGPLSFMDIYDKMCFTVSSAGGRRGAQMATYDIGHPDVVDFIRAKREDGRLRQFNLSLLITQQFMEAVRNDAPWRLAFPISEKEAQSVNLSNPDEVIWREWPITTGYLTNESNLVACRVYKTLRARRLWDIIMASTYDYAEPGFILIDKVNEMNNNWFCENIRATNPCVTA
;
A
#
# COMPACT_ATOMS: atom_id res chain seq x y z
N MET A 1 -14.08 9.16 -0.72
CA MET A 1 -14.94 8.19 -1.43
C MET A 1 -15.08 8.59 -2.89
N ASP A 2 -15.47 9.84 -3.16
CA ASP A 2 -15.55 10.38 -4.53
C ASP A 2 -14.27 10.14 -5.36
N ASP A 3 -13.11 10.56 -4.84
CA ASP A 3 -11.82 10.35 -5.50
C ASP A 3 -11.53 8.87 -5.83
N ILE A 4 -11.77 7.95 -4.89
CA ILE A 4 -11.56 6.50 -5.10
C ILE A 4 -12.45 5.99 -6.25
N LEU A 5 -13.74 6.34 -6.24
CA LEU A 5 -14.67 5.89 -7.27
C LEU A 5 -14.39 6.55 -8.63
N HIS A 6 -13.92 7.80 -8.62
CA HIS A 6 -13.45 8.47 -9.83
C HIS A 6 -12.24 7.74 -10.43
N LYS A 7 -11.27 7.33 -9.60
CA LYS A 7 -10.12 6.51 -10.04
C LYS A 7 -10.52 5.11 -10.51
N VAL A 8 -11.57 4.49 -9.96
CA VAL A 8 -12.15 3.25 -10.49
C VAL A 8 -12.71 3.48 -11.90
N HIS A 9 -13.41 4.60 -12.12
CA HIS A 9 -13.95 4.95 -13.43
C HIS A 9 -12.85 5.19 -14.47
N GLU A 10 -11.83 5.99 -14.14
CA GLU A 10 -10.64 6.19 -15.00
C GLU A 10 -9.97 4.86 -15.34
N ALA A 11 -9.75 4.01 -14.33
CA ALA A 11 -9.19 2.67 -14.51
C ALA A 11 -10.01 1.82 -15.48
N GLY A 12 -11.34 1.83 -15.37
CA GLY A 12 -12.23 1.09 -16.26
C GLY A 12 -12.14 1.56 -17.71
N LEU A 13 -12.04 2.86 -17.95
CA LEU A 13 -11.83 3.41 -19.29
C LEU A 13 -10.47 3.02 -19.88
N THR A 14 -9.42 3.07 -19.08
CA THR A 14 -8.06 2.68 -19.50
C THR A 14 -7.95 1.18 -19.77
N LEU A 15 -8.55 0.33 -18.94
CA LEU A 15 -8.62 -1.12 -19.19
C LEU A 15 -9.45 -1.45 -20.43
N LYS A 16 -10.54 -0.72 -20.67
CA LYS A 16 -11.35 -0.87 -21.89
C LYS A 16 -10.55 -0.56 -23.15
N ALA A 17 -9.59 0.36 -23.07
CA ALA A 17 -8.66 0.66 -24.15
C ALA A 17 -7.56 -0.42 -24.34
N GLY A 18 -7.50 -1.44 -23.48
CA GLY A 18 -6.55 -2.55 -23.56
C GLY A 18 -5.22 -2.30 -22.85
N CYS A 19 -5.13 -1.27 -22.01
CA CYS A 19 -3.92 -0.95 -21.24
C CYS A 19 -3.89 -1.69 -19.90
N GLY A 20 -2.70 -2.11 -19.46
CA GLY A 20 -2.48 -2.59 -18.09
C GLY A 20 -2.21 -1.42 -17.13
N ILE A 21 -2.56 -1.55 -15.86
CA ILE A 21 -2.50 -0.44 -14.88
C ILE A 21 -1.86 -0.90 -13.57
N GLY A 22 -0.98 -0.05 -13.03
CA GLY A 22 -0.43 -0.18 -11.69
C GLY A 22 -1.05 0.81 -10.71
N TYR A 23 -1.31 0.38 -9.49
CA TYR A 23 -1.90 1.20 -8.44
C TYR A 23 -1.11 1.08 -7.15
N GLU A 24 -1.09 2.16 -6.39
CA GLU A 24 -0.59 2.16 -5.02
C GLU A 24 -1.78 2.32 -4.06
N PHE A 25 -1.98 1.32 -3.18
CA PHE A 25 -3.12 1.30 -2.26
C PHE A 25 -2.75 1.62 -0.81
N SER A 26 -1.47 1.87 -0.51
CA SER A 26 -0.99 2.04 0.86
C SER A 26 -1.26 3.44 1.43
N THR A 27 -1.62 4.40 0.57
CA THR A 27 -2.12 5.72 0.98
C THR A 27 -3.55 5.70 1.53
N LEU A 28 -4.28 4.60 1.33
CA LEU A 28 -5.61 4.41 1.88
C LEU A 28 -5.56 4.06 3.37
N ARG A 29 -6.44 4.67 4.15
CA ARG A 29 -6.49 4.52 5.61
C ARG A 29 -6.73 3.05 6.03
N PRO A 30 -6.02 2.53 7.06
CA PRO A 30 -6.10 1.13 7.47
C PRO A 30 -7.48 0.76 8.01
N ARG A 31 -7.83 -0.52 7.91
CA ARG A 31 -9.09 -1.08 8.39
C ARG A 31 -9.32 -0.72 9.86
N GLY A 32 -10.54 -0.30 10.17
CA GLY A 32 -10.94 0.05 11.54
C GLY A 32 -10.48 1.43 11.99
N ALA A 33 -9.79 2.19 11.15
CA ALA A 33 -9.52 3.60 11.43
C ALA A 33 -10.79 4.45 11.28
N TYR A 34 -10.94 5.45 12.14
CA TYR A 34 -12.09 6.34 12.14
C TYR A 34 -12.07 7.29 10.94
N VAL A 35 -13.25 7.66 10.42
CA VAL A 35 -13.41 8.60 9.29
C VAL A 35 -14.37 9.71 9.71
N SER A 36 -13.82 10.87 10.07
CA SER A 36 -14.58 11.98 10.63
C SER A 36 -15.72 12.48 9.75
N GLY A 37 -15.53 12.50 8.42
CA GLY A 37 -16.56 12.95 7.48
C GLY A 37 -17.75 11.99 7.33
N ALA A 38 -17.56 10.71 7.64
CA ALA A 38 -18.60 9.68 7.55
C ALA A 38 -19.17 9.26 8.92
N GLY A 39 -18.53 9.66 10.02
CA GLY A 39 -18.90 9.22 11.37
C GLY A 39 -18.77 7.70 11.57
N ALA A 40 -17.92 7.05 10.78
CA ALA A 40 -17.83 5.59 10.71
C ALA A 40 -16.37 5.13 10.62
N TYR A 41 -16.16 3.81 10.74
CA TYR A 41 -14.86 3.17 10.57
C TYR A 41 -14.68 2.66 9.15
N THR A 42 -13.48 2.83 8.60
CA THR A 42 -13.18 2.35 7.24
C THR A 42 -13.02 0.84 7.18
N SER A 43 -13.45 0.25 6.07
CA SER A 43 -13.23 -1.17 5.74
C SER A 43 -11.80 -1.46 5.24
N GLY A 44 -10.96 -0.43 5.12
CA GLY A 44 -9.55 -0.53 4.78
C GLY A 44 -9.28 -0.70 3.27
N PRO A 45 -8.00 -0.74 2.86
CA PRO A 45 -7.62 -0.67 1.46
C PRO A 45 -8.10 -1.87 0.64
N LEU A 46 -8.02 -3.08 1.21
CA LEU A 46 -8.37 -4.32 0.50
C LEU A 46 -9.83 -4.35 0.04
N SER A 47 -10.78 -3.77 0.79
CA SER A 47 -12.18 -3.72 0.33
C SER A 47 -12.36 -2.82 -0.90
N PHE A 48 -11.55 -1.78 -1.04
CA PHE A 48 -11.56 -0.95 -2.24
C PHE A 48 -10.89 -1.69 -3.40
N MET A 49 -9.81 -2.45 -3.14
CA MET A 49 -9.21 -3.31 -4.15
C MET A 49 -10.21 -4.34 -4.70
N ASP A 50 -11.12 -4.86 -3.87
CA ASP A 50 -12.19 -5.77 -4.32
C ASP A 50 -13.11 -5.08 -5.37
N ILE A 51 -13.35 -3.76 -5.27
CA ILE A 51 -14.11 -3.00 -6.28
C ILE A 51 -13.34 -2.94 -7.61
N TYR A 52 -12.04 -2.63 -7.57
CA TYR A 52 -11.19 -2.60 -8.76
C TYR A 52 -11.08 -3.98 -9.42
N ASP A 53 -10.98 -5.05 -8.63
CA ASP A 53 -10.95 -6.43 -9.14
C ASP A 53 -12.23 -6.77 -9.91
N LYS A 54 -13.40 -6.45 -9.35
CA LYS A 54 -14.70 -6.66 -10.01
C LYS A 54 -14.89 -5.79 -11.25
N MET A 55 -14.45 -4.54 -11.20
CA MET A 55 -14.48 -3.64 -12.35
C MET A 55 -13.64 -4.23 -13.50
N CYS A 56 -12.39 -4.63 -13.22
CA CYS A 56 -11.51 -5.20 -14.25
C CYS A 56 -12.05 -6.52 -14.80
N PHE A 57 -12.59 -7.39 -13.93
CA PHE A 57 -13.24 -8.62 -14.37
C PHE A 57 -14.39 -8.35 -15.35
N THR A 58 -15.23 -7.36 -15.06
CA THR A 58 -16.36 -6.98 -15.91
C THR A 58 -15.89 -6.39 -17.25
N VAL A 59 -14.93 -5.48 -17.22
CA VAL A 59 -14.36 -4.86 -18.45
C VAL A 59 -13.67 -5.91 -19.32
N SER A 60 -12.91 -6.82 -18.71
CA SER A 60 -12.23 -7.93 -19.41
C SER A 60 -13.20 -8.93 -20.01
N SER A 61 -14.39 -9.07 -19.44
CA SER A 61 -15.42 -9.96 -19.99
C SER A 61 -16.10 -9.37 -21.24
N ALA A 62 -16.05 -8.05 -21.41
CA ALA A 62 -16.62 -7.34 -22.54
C ALA A 62 -15.67 -7.22 -23.75
N GLY A 63 -14.37 -7.55 -23.60
CA GLY A 63 -13.36 -7.49 -24.65
C GLY A 63 -12.52 -8.76 -24.74
N GLY A 64 -11.93 -9.07 -25.91
CA GLY A 64 -11.18 -10.31 -26.12
C GLY A 64 -9.82 -10.42 -25.39
N ARG A 65 -9.44 -9.43 -24.58
CA ARG A 65 -8.17 -9.42 -23.81
C ARG A 65 -8.45 -9.28 -22.32
N ARG A 66 -7.76 -10.11 -21.53
CA ARG A 66 -7.78 -10.04 -20.07
C ARG A 66 -7.07 -8.76 -19.62
N GLY A 67 -7.74 -7.92 -18.84
CA GLY A 67 -7.15 -6.77 -18.18
C GLY A 67 -6.09 -7.23 -17.19
N ALA A 68 -4.94 -6.56 -17.19
CA ALA A 68 -3.85 -6.81 -16.25
C ALA A 68 -3.74 -5.62 -15.30
N GLN A 69 -3.84 -5.88 -14.00
CA GLN A 69 -3.64 -4.87 -12.97
C GLN A 69 -2.51 -5.27 -12.04
N MET A 70 -1.85 -4.27 -11.44
CA MET A 70 -0.88 -4.48 -10.38
C MET A 70 -1.20 -3.61 -9.18
N ALA A 71 -1.11 -4.19 -7.99
CA ALA A 71 -1.22 -3.45 -6.75
C ALA A 71 0.15 -3.43 -6.05
N THR A 72 0.68 -2.24 -5.80
CA THR A 72 1.79 -2.02 -4.89
C THR A 72 1.29 -1.66 -3.50
N TYR A 73 2.05 -2.10 -2.50
CA TYR A 73 1.69 -1.90 -1.10
C TYR A 73 2.92 -1.72 -0.22
N ASP A 74 2.87 -0.72 0.66
CA ASP A 74 3.98 -0.39 1.56
C ASP A 74 4.15 -1.43 2.67
N ILE A 75 5.39 -1.89 2.87
CA ILE A 75 5.74 -2.89 3.89
C ILE A 75 5.47 -2.41 5.34
N GLY A 76 5.38 -1.10 5.55
CA GLY A 76 5.09 -0.45 6.83
C GLY A 76 3.61 -0.15 7.05
N HIS A 77 2.69 -0.55 6.15
CA HIS A 77 1.26 -0.31 6.31
C HIS A 77 0.60 -1.26 7.33
N PRO A 78 -0.36 -0.83 8.19
CA PRO A 78 -1.00 -1.69 9.19
C PRO A 78 -1.69 -2.94 8.63
N ASP A 79 -2.27 -2.84 7.44
CA ASP A 79 -2.97 -3.94 6.77
C ASP A 79 -2.05 -4.79 5.86
N VAL A 80 -0.72 -4.62 5.92
CA VAL A 80 0.21 -5.33 5.04
C VAL A 80 0.13 -6.85 5.16
N VAL A 81 -0.14 -7.37 6.36
CA VAL A 81 -0.27 -8.82 6.59
C VAL A 81 -1.49 -9.38 5.86
N ASP A 82 -2.60 -8.62 5.83
CA ASP A 82 -3.80 -9.01 5.10
C ASP A 82 -3.57 -8.92 3.60
N PHE A 83 -2.84 -7.89 3.13
CA PHE A 83 -2.44 -7.77 1.73
C PHE A 83 -1.59 -8.97 1.27
N ILE A 84 -0.58 -9.37 2.04
CA ILE A 84 0.27 -10.53 1.74
C ILE A 84 -0.59 -11.80 1.61
N ARG A 85 -1.57 -11.96 2.49
CA ARG A 85 -2.40 -13.17 2.56
C ARG A 85 -3.61 -13.13 1.64
N ALA A 86 -3.84 -12.05 0.89
CA ALA A 86 -5.10 -11.82 0.19
C ALA A 86 -5.44 -12.95 -0.80
N LYS A 87 -4.45 -13.52 -1.50
CA LYS A 87 -4.65 -14.64 -2.45
C LYS A 87 -4.83 -16.02 -1.82
N ARG A 88 -4.71 -16.13 -0.49
CA ARG A 88 -5.08 -17.36 0.23
C ARG A 88 -6.58 -17.60 0.21
N GLU A 89 -7.35 -16.52 0.10
CA GLU A 89 -8.79 -16.57 -0.09
C GLU A 89 -9.09 -16.89 -1.56
N ASP A 90 -9.74 -18.05 -1.79
CA ASP A 90 -10.05 -18.46 -3.15
C ASP A 90 -10.95 -17.42 -3.84
N GLY A 91 -10.60 -17.07 -5.08
CA GLY A 91 -11.38 -16.12 -5.87
C GLY A 91 -10.99 -14.65 -5.70
N ARG A 92 -10.20 -14.30 -4.69
CA ARG A 92 -9.96 -12.90 -4.32
C ARG A 92 -8.76 -12.28 -5.04
N LEU A 93 -8.90 -11.04 -5.49
CA LEU A 93 -7.88 -10.24 -6.19
C LEU A 93 -7.24 -10.97 -7.40
N ARG A 94 -8.02 -11.76 -8.14
CA ARG A 94 -7.54 -12.56 -9.29
C ARG A 94 -7.11 -11.71 -10.49
N GLN A 95 -7.56 -10.46 -10.59
CA GLN A 95 -7.18 -9.55 -11.67
C GLN A 95 -5.93 -8.72 -11.34
N PHE A 96 -5.37 -8.88 -10.15
CA PHE A 96 -4.16 -8.20 -9.71
C PHE A 96 -2.95 -9.14 -9.66
N ASN A 97 -1.78 -8.64 -10.03
CA ASN A 97 -0.52 -9.06 -9.44
C ASN A 97 -0.23 -8.19 -8.20
N LEU A 98 0.19 -8.81 -7.10
CA LEU A 98 0.47 -8.12 -5.84
C LEU A 98 1.98 -7.96 -5.65
N SER A 99 2.45 -6.76 -5.33
CA SER A 99 3.86 -6.49 -5.04
C SER A 99 4.03 -5.60 -3.81
N LEU A 100 5.06 -5.89 -3.02
CA LEU A 100 5.42 -5.08 -1.84
C LEU A 100 6.50 -4.07 -2.19
N LEU A 101 6.31 -2.84 -1.73
CA LEU A 101 7.32 -1.80 -1.71
C LEU A 101 8.23 -2.05 -0.50
N ILE A 102 9.40 -2.61 -0.77
CA ILE A 102 10.40 -2.93 0.25
C ILE A 102 11.44 -1.82 0.32
N THR A 103 11.69 -1.35 1.54
CA THR A 103 12.76 -0.40 1.83
C THR A 103 14.03 -1.12 2.29
N GLN A 104 15.18 -0.47 2.11
CA GLN A 104 16.45 -0.88 2.67
C GLN A 104 16.36 -1.00 4.20
N GLN A 105 15.66 -0.06 4.85
CA GLN A 105 15.43 -0.08 6.29
C GLN A 105 14.74 -1.38 6.76
N PHE A 106 13.75 -1.86 6.00
CA PHE A 106 13.10 -3.14 6.31
C PHE A 106 14.08 -4.31 6.16
N MET A 107 14.88 -4.34 5.10
CA MET A 107 15.88 -5.41 4.88
C MET A 107 16.96 -5.42 5.98
N GLU A 108 17.37 -4.26 6.47
CA GLU A 108 18.25 -4.13 7.64
C GLU A 108 17.57 -4.65 8.91
N ALA A 109 16.30 -4.30 9.12
CA ALA A 109 15.53 -4.80 10.25
C ALA A 109 15.39 -6.33 10.22
N VAL A 110 15.18 -6.95 9.05
CA VAL A 110 15.13 -8.41 8.88
C VAL A 110 16.47 -9.05 9.25
N ARG A 111 17.58 -8.52 8.73
CA ARG A 111 18.94 -9.03 9.02
C ARG A 111 19.25 -9.01 10.51
N ASN A 112 18.87 -7.93 11.19
CA ASN A 112 19.14 -7.71 12.61
C ASN A 112 18.06 -8.27 13.56
N ASP A 113 17.03 -8.93 13.03
CA ASP A 113 15.83 -9.35 13.79
C ASP A 113 15.21 -8.21 14.61
N ALA A 114 15.24 -6.99 14.07
CA ALA A 114 14.74 -5.79 14.74
C ALA A 114 13.19 -5.73 14.73
N PRO A 115 12.58 -4.99 15.67
CA PRO A 115 11.16 -4.68 15.58
C PRO A 115 10.85 -3.82 14.36
N TRP A 116 9.75 -4.14 13.68
CA TRP A 116 9.16 -3.41 12.57
C TRP A 116 7.80 -2.85 12.97
N ARG A 117 7.63 -1.54 12.85
CA ARG A 117 6.42 -0.82 13.24
C ARG A 117 5.52 -0.65 12.03
N LEU A 118 4.31 -1.20 12.10
CA LEU A 118 3.25 -0.96 11.15
C LEU A 118 2.51 0.30 11.57
N ALA A 119 2.63 1.35 10.78
CA ALA A 119 2.17 2.68 11.14
C ALA A 119 1.42 3.34 9.98
N PHE A 120 0.59 4.34 10.27
CA PHE A 120 -0.13 5.11 9.27
C PHE A 120 -0.21 6.59 9.68
N PRO A 121 -0.15 7.55 8.73
CA PRO A 121 -0.26 8.97 9.03
C PRO A 121 -1.45 9.36 9.91
N ILE A 122 -1.23 10.34 10.77
CA ILE A 122 -2.29 10.95 11.58
C ILE A 122 -2.56 12.38 11.13
N SER A 123 -3.84 12.75 11.13
CA SER A 123 -4.25 14.14 10.92
C SER A 123 -3.96 14.99 12.17
N GLU A 124 -3.89 16.31 11.99
CA GLU A 124 -3.70 17.26 13.11
C GLU A 124 -4.76 17.09 14.22
N LYS A 125 -5.99 16.73 13.85
CA LYS A 125 -7.07 16.49 14.80
C LYS A 125 -6.83 15.21 15.63
N GLU A 126 -6.31 14.17 15.00
CA GLU A 126 -6.00 12.90 15.66
C GLU A 126 -4.74 13.01 16.54
N ALA A 127 -3.81 13.91 16.20
CA ALA A 127 -2.59 14.17 16.96
C ALA A 127 -2.86 14.60 18.42
N GLN A 128 -4.01 15.19 18.71
CA GLN A 128 -4.39 15.57 20.08
C GLN A 128 -4.62 14.36 21.01
N SER A 129 -4.84 13.18 20.43
CA SER A 129 -5.15 11.95 21.17
C SER A 129 -3.95 11.03 21.40
N VAL A 130 -2.76 11.41 20.92
CA VAL A 130 -1.54 10.58 20.96
C VAL A 130 -0.35 11.38 21.46
N ASN A 131 0.59 10.70 22.13
CA ASN A 131 1.82 11.34 22.55
C ASN A 131 2.86 11.34 21.42
N LEU A 132 3.03 12.49 20.77
CA LEU A 132 3.97 12.66 19.64
C LEU A 132 5.44 12.40 20.00
N SER A 133 5.80 12.48 21.28
CA SER A 133 7.16 12.20 21.76
C SER A 133 7.40 10.73 22.06
N ASN A 134 6.35 9.90 22.09
CA ASN A 134 6.47 8.48 22.39
C ASN A 134 6.74 7.66 21.09
N PRO A 135 7.95 7.08 20.92
CA PRO A 135 8.32 6.33 19.71
C PRO A 135 7.56 5.00 19.54
N ASP A 136 6.88 4.52 20.57
CA ASP A 136 6.02 3.35 20.48
C ASP A 136 4.59 3.68 20.04
N GLU A 137 4.18 4.95 20.12
CA GLU A 137 2.89 5.44 19.63
C GLU A 137 3.01 6.12 18.27
N VAL A 138 4.09 6.88 18.03
CA VAL A 138 4.27 7.70 16.83
C VAL A 138 5.69 7.55 16.30
N ILE A 139 5.81 7.36 15.00
CA ILE A 139 7.07 7.45 14.26
C ILE A 139 6.98 8.54 13.21
N TRP A 140 8.10 9.19 12.93
CA TRP A 140 8.24 10.17 11.86
C TRP A 140 8.88 9.48 10.66
N ARG A 141 8.20 9.50 9.51
CA ARG A 141 8.72 8.91 8.27
C ARG A 141 8.32 9.71 7.05
N GLU A 142 9.03 9.50 5.96
CA GLU A 142 8.65 10.04 4.66
C GLU A 142 7.30 9.46 4.22
N TRP A 143 6.47 10.29 3.61
CA TRP A 143 5.16 9.89 3.10
C TRP A 143 4.84 10.67 1.82
N PRO A 144 4.21 10.04 0.80
CA PRO A 144 3.95 10.68 -0.48
C PRO A 144 3.00 11.89 -0.41
N ILE A 145 2.19 11.99 0.65
CA ILE A 145 1.15 13.03 0.80
C ILE A 145 1.35 13.70 2.15
N THR A 146 1.71 14.98 2.16
CA THR A 146 1.87 15.73 3.43
C THR A 146 0.62 16.54 3.79
N THR A 147 -0.16 16.94 2.79
CA THR A 147 -1.35 17.77 2.97
C THR A 147 -2.38 17.07 3.85
N GLY A 148 -2.79 17.73 4.94
CA GLY A 148 -3.80 17.23 5.88
C GLY A 148 -3.26 16.29 6.96
N TYR A 149 -1.96 16.02 6.98
CA TYR A 149 -1.27 15.28 8.03
C TYR A 149 -0.34 16.16 8.83
N LEU A 150 -0.03 15.74 10.05
CA LEU A 150 0.93 16.43 10.90
C LEU A 150 2.35 16.20 10.39
N THR A 151 3.08 17.27 10.10
CA THR A 151 4.48 17.23 9.64
C THR A 151 5.42 17.92 10.64
N ASN A 152 6.70 17.55 10.60
CA ASN A 152 7.76 18.22 11.38
C ASN A 152 8.58 19.20 10.50
N GLU A 153 9.57 19.86 11.09
CA GLU A 153 10.48 20.81 10.41
C GLU A 153 11.28 20.17 9.25
N SER A 154 11.43 18.84 9.25
CA SER A 154 12.10 18.06 8.21
C SER A 154 11.12 17.49 7.17
N ASN A 155 9.88 17.96 7.13
CA ASN A 155 8.80 17.47 6.25
C ASN A 155 8.45 15.97 6.42
N LEU A 156 8.85 15.34 7.53
CA LEU A 156 8.41 13.99 7.85
C LEU A 156 6.99 14.01 8.40
N VAL A 157 6.21 12.98 8.10
CA VAL A 157 4.83 12.85 8.54
C VAL A 157 4.76 12.00 9.80
N ALA A 158 4.03 12.48 10.81
CA ALA A 158 3.73 11.72 12.01
C ALA A 158 2.81 10.54 11.65
N CYS A 159 3.27 9.34 11.95
CA CYS A 159 2.53 8.09 11.70
C CYS A 159 2.28 7.38 13.03
N ARG A 160 1.00 7.16 13.35
CA ARG A 160 0.62 6.35 14.51
C ARG A 160 0.97 4.90 14.27
N VAL A 161 1.62 4.28 15.25
CA VAL A 161 1.91 2.85 15.28
C VAL A 161 0.65 2.10 15.67
N TYR A 162 0.23 1.16 14.81
CA TYR A 162 -0.91 0.28 15.05
C TYR A 162 -0.46 -1.05 15.64
N LYS A 163 0.71 -1.54 15.19
CA LYS A 163 1.23 -2.84 15.58
C LYS A 163 2.74 -2.88 15.39
N THR A 164 3.43 -3.59 16.28
CA THR A 164 4.85 -3.90 16.13
C THR A 164 5.03 -5.40 15.96
N LEU A 165 5.82 -5.81 14.98
CA LEU A 165 6.17 -7.20 14.68
C LEU A 165 7.69 -7.34 14.64
N ARG A 166 8.22 -8.55 14.82
CA ARG A 166 9.61 -8.83 14.42
C ARG A 166 9.70 -8.76 12.91
N ALA A 167 10.69 -8.05 12.36
CA ALA A 167 10.87 -7.94 10.92
C ALA A 167 11.04 -9.33 10.26
N ARG A 168 11.78 -10.23 10.91
CA ARG A 168 11.93 -11.63 10.47
C ARG A 168 10.60 -12.38 10.40
N ARG A 169 9.72 -12.19 11.39
CA ARG A 169 8.38 -12.79 11.35
C ARG A 169 7.56 -12.28 10.16
N LEU A 170 7.64 -10.99 9.84
CA LEU A 170 6.96 -10.45 8.66
C LEU A 170 7.56 -11.01 7.37
N TRP A 171 8.89 -11.10 7.30
CA TRP A 171 9.61 -11.73 6.20
C TRP A 171 9.18 -13.19 5.97
N ASP A 172 9.08 -13.99 7.04
CA ASP A 172 8.65 -15.39 6.96
C ASP A 172 7.22 -15.51 6.40
N ILE A 173 6.32 -14.58 6.77
CA ILE A 173 4.96 -14.54 6.22
C ILE A 173 4.99 -14.24 4.72
N ILE A 174 5.87 -13.33 4.28
CA ILE A 174 6.03 -13.03 2.86
C ILE A 174 6.57 -14.26 2.12
N MET A 175 7.67 -14.85 2.60
CA MET A 175 8.28 -16.03 1.99
C MET A 175 7.32 -17.20 1.85
N ALA A 176 6.55 -17.49 2.90
CA ALA A 176 5.52 -18.53 2.85
C ALA A 176 4.46 -18.22 1.78
N SER A 177 3.99 -16.98 1.68
CA SER A 177 3.02 -16.59 0.65
C SER A 177 3.60 -16.68 -0.77
N THR A 178 4.82 -16.18 -0.97
CA THR A 178 5.49 -16.24 -2.28
C THR A 178 5.73 -17.69 -2.69
N TYR A 179 6.05 -18.58 -1.75
CA TYR A 179 6.18 -20.02 -2.03
C TYR A 179 4.84 -20.65 -2.43
N ASP A 180 3.77 -20.38 -1.68
CA ASP A 180 2.47 -21.01 -1.88
C ASP A 180 1.71 -20.47 -3.11
N TYR A 181 1.86 -19.17 -3.44
CA TYR A 181 1.03 -18.46 -4.42
C TYR A 181 1.82 -17.66 -5.47
N ALA A 182 3.16 -17.76 -5.50
CA ALA A 182 4.04 -16.95 -6.34
C ALA A 182 3.93 -15.42 -6.11
N GLU A 183 3.30 -15.00 -5.02
CA GLU A 183 3.01 -13.60 -4.67
C GLU A 183 3.01 -13.37 -3.14
N PRO A 184 3.33 -12.15 -2.68
CA PRO A 184 3.61 -10.95 -3.45
C PRO A 184 5.02 -10.92 -4.06
N GLY A 185 5.18 -10.15 -5.13
CA GLY A 185 6.47 -9.73 -5.68
C GLY A 185 7.15 -8.66 -4.81
N PHE A 186 8.37 -8.29 -5.18
CA PHE A 186 9.20 -7.35 -4.43
C PHE A 186 9.68 -6.22 -5.30
N ILE A 187 9.51 -5.00 -4.83
CA ILE A 187 10.02 -3.78 -5.46
C ILE A 187 10.88 -3.06 -4.43
N LEU A 188 12.18 -2.98 -4.68
CA LEU A 188 13.11 -2.22 -3.83
C LEU A 188 12.91 -0.73 -4.09
N ILE A 189 11.91 -0.15 -3.42
CA ILE A 189 11.38 1.16 -3.77
C ILE A 189 12.38 2.29 -3.56
N ASP A 190 13.27 2.14 -2.58
CA ASP A 190 14.35 3.09 -2.31
C ASP A 190 15.32 3.15 -3.50
N LYS A 191 15.67 1.98 -4.07
CA LYS A 191 16.55 1.91 -5.25
C LYS A 191 15.88 2.46 -6.50
N VAL A 192 14.59 2.21 -6.68
CA VAL A 192 13.81 2.79 -7.78
C VAL A 192 13.85 4.32 -7.72
N ASN A 193 13.71 4.91 -6.54
CA ASN A 193 13.73 6.37 -6.39
C ASN A 193 15.14 6.97 -6.38
N GLU A 194 16.16 6.27 -5.86
CA GLU A 194 17.56 6.68 -5.97
C GLU A 194 18.01 6.79 -7.43
N MET A 195 17.51 5.90 -8.28
CA MET A 195 17.81 5.87 -9.72
C MET A 195 16.80 6.66 -10.56
N ASN A 196 15.87 7.39 -9.93
CA ASN A 196 14.85 8.16 -10.64
C ASN A 196 15.42 9.48 -11.17
N ASN A 197 15.50 9.63 -12.50
CA ASN A 197 15.94 10.88 -13.13
C ASN A 197 15.02 12.08 -12.83
N ASN A 198 13.76 11.84 -12.46
CA ASN A 198 12.77 12.86 -12.13
C ASN A 198 12.58 13.05 -10.61
N TRP A 199 13.55 12.62 -9.79
CA TRP A 199 13.47 12.68 -8.31
C TRP A 199 13.04 14.05 -7.74
N PHE A 200 13.28 15.13 -8.47
CA PHE A 200 12.97 16.50 -8.05
C PHE A 200 11.48 16.85 -8.14
N CYS A 201 10.67 16.10 -8.90
CA CYS A 201 9.24 16.39 -9.10
C CYS A 201 8.32 15.18 -8.91
N GLU A 202 8.86 13.97 -8.75
CA GLU A 202 8.05 12.78 -8.53
C GLU A 202 8.70 11.80 -7.55
N ASN A 203 7.84 11.01 -6.90
CA ASN A 203 8.23 9.88 -6.07
C ASN A 203 7.48 8.64 -6.57
N ILE A 204 8.23 7.66 -7.09
CA ILE A 204 7.67 6.45 -7.68
C ILE A 204 7.19 5.56 -6.54
N ARG A 205 5.92 5.15 -6.60
CA ARG A 205 5.33 4.18 -5.65
C ARG A 205 4.47 3.09 -6.29
N ALA A 206 4.35 3.10 -7.61
CA ALA A 206 3.69 2.06 -8.38
C ALA A 206 4.46 1.80 -9.67
N THR A 207 4.31 0.59 -10.22
CA THR A 207 4.83 0.22 -11.53
C THR A 207 3.73 -0.44 -12.34
N ASN A 208 3.94 -0.64 -13.62
CA ASN A 208 3.01 -1.38 -14.47
C ASN A 208 3.03 -2.91 -14.17
N PRO A 209 2.00 -3.67 -14.61
CA PRO A 209 1.88 -5.11 -14.33
C PRO A 209 2.97 -6.01 -14.89
N CYS A 210 3.80 -5.52 -15.79
CA CYS A 210 4.83 -6.29 -16.46
C CYS A 210 6.23 -6.06 -15.87
N VAL A 211 6.33 -5.63 -14.58
CA VAL A 211 7.57 -5.23 -13.88
C VAL A 211 8.81 -5.78 -14.58
N THR A 212 9.45 -4.94 -15.39
CA THR A 212 10.78 -5.25 -15.91
C THR A 212 11.76 -4.87 -14.83
N ALA A 213 12.10 -5.85 -13.99
CA ALA A 213 13.20 -5.75 -13.03
C ALA A 213 14.55 -5.76 -13.75
#